data_AF-A0A6C0U8U2-F1
#
_entry.id   AF-A0A6C0U8U2-F1
#
_cell.length_a   1.000
_cell.length_b   1.000
_cell.length_c   1.000
_cell.angle_alpha   90.00
_cell.angle_beta   90.00
_cell.angle_gamma   90.00
#
_symmetry.space_group_name_H-M   'P 1'
#
loop_
_entity.id
_entity.type
_entity.pdbx_description
1 polymer ?
#
loop_
_entity_poly.entity_id
_entity_poly.type
_entity_poly.pdbx_seq_one_letter_code
_entity_poly.pdbx_strand_id
1 'polypeptide(L)'
;MSCQGCHTPDGSGTVGVPGMKDHVGVFLNSDEGREYLVRVPGSATSALSDARLAAVLNWMITAFAGDSLEEPLEPYTAAEVGRLRQQPLNEVDHHRARLLQDLARATNRE
;
A
#
# COMPACT_ATOMS: atom_id res chain seq x y z
N MET A 1 15.77 7.62 2.36
CA MET A 1 14.96 8.37 3.34
C MET A 1 13.53 8.70 2.84
N SER A 2 13.06 8.11 1.73
CA SER A 2 11.89 8.68 1.02
C SER A 2 10.51 8.31 1.56
N CYS A 3 10.32 7.17 2.23
CA CYS A 3 8.98 6.75 2.71
C CYS A 3 8.76 7.06 4.20
N GLN A 4 9.77 6.76 5.03
CA GLN A 4 9.77 7.02 6.48
C GLN A 4 9.67 8.51 6.86
N GLY A 5 10.02 9.42 5.94
CA GLY A 5 9.90 10.86 6.17
C GLY A 5 8.45 11.31 6.30
N CYS A 6 7.52 10.61 5.62
CA CYS A 6 6.09 10.87 5.69
C CYS A 6 5.38 9.89 6.64
N HIS A 7 5.74 8.60 6.59
CA HIS A 7 5.05 7.54 7.33
C HIS A 7 5.61 7.22 8.72
N THR A 8 6.57 8.02 9.20
CA THR A 8 7.41 7.78 10.39
C THR A 8 8.25 6.50 10.30
N PRO A 9 9.34 6.37 11.10
CA PRO A 9 10.16 5.16 11.09
C PRO A 9 9.43 3.90 11.58
N ASP A 10 8.43 4.05 12.45
CA ASP A 10 7.65 2.96 13.03
C ASP A 10 6.34 2.68 12.28
N GLY A 11 6.07 3.39 11.18
CA GLY A 11 4.89 3.18 10.35
C GLY A 11 3.59 3.70 10.99
N SER A 12 3.66 4.46 12.09
CA SER A 12 2.48 5.03 12.76
C SER A 12 1.86 6.20 11.96
N GLY A 13 2.62 6.83 11.06
CA GLY A 13 2.14 7.93 10.23
C GLY A 13 2.06 9.27 10.97
N THR A 14 1.51 10.28 10.30
CA THR A 14 1.37 11.65 10.84
C THR A 14 0.02 12.26 10.45
N VAL A 15 -0.29 13.47 10.89
CA VAL A 15 -1.53 14.15 10.47
C VAL A 15 -1.52 14.33 8.95
N GLY A 16 -2.49 13.71 8.26
CA GLY A 16 -2.58 13.72 6.79
C GLY A 16 -1.78 12.61 6.10
N VAL A 17 -1.03 11.78 6.84
CA VAL A 17 -0.34 10.59 6.31
C VAL A 17 -0.77 9.37 7.13
N PRO A 18 -1.59 8.45 6.58
CA PRO A 18 -2.11 7.33 7.35
C PRO A 18 -1.01 6.40 7.84
N GLY A 19 -1.21 5.88 9.05
CA GLY A 19 -0.41 4.80 9.60
C GLY A 19 -0.58 3.51 8.79
N MET A 20 0.52 2.79 8.63
CA MET A 20 0.59 1.49 7.94
C MET A 20 0.69 0.34 8.94
N LYS A 21 1.21 0.62 10.14
CA LYS A 21 1.39 -0.36 11.20
C LYS A 21 0.05 -1.03 11.54
N ASP A 22 0.07 -2.36 11.56
CA ASP A 22 -1.04 -3.27 11.83
C ASP A 22 -2.26 -3.09 10.90
N HIS A 23 -2.08 -2.40 9.77
CA HIS A 23 -3.16 -2.03 8.85
C HIS A 23 -2.83 -2.18 7.37
N VAL A 24 -1.57 -2.15 6.94
CA VAL A 24 -1.25 -2.13 5.50
C VAL A 24 -1.60 -3.45 4.80
N GLY A 25 -1.72 -4.56 5.55
CA GLY A 25 -2.05 -5.87 5.00
C GLY A 25 -3.47 -5.97 4.43
N VAL A 26 -4.46 -5.24 4.99
CA VAL A 26 -5.87 -5.36 4.51
C VAL A 26 -6.02 -4.99 3.03
N PHE A 27 -5.16 -4.10 2.53
CA PHE A 27 -5.18 -3.71 1.12
C PHE A 27 -4.81 -4.86 0.17
N LEU A 28 -4.13 -5.90 0.66
CA LEU A 28 -3.74 -7.04 -0.15
C LEU A 28 -4.90 -8.03 -0.39
N ASN A 29 -6.01 -7.87 0.32
CA ASN A 29 -7.20 -8.73 0.21
C ASN A 29 -8.05 -8.42 -1.05
N SER A 30 -7.57 -7.56 -1.94
CA SER A 30 -8.19 -7.30 -3.24
C SER A 30 -7.17 -6.82 -4.25
N ASP A 31 -7.38 -7.13 -5.54
CA ASP A 31 -6.55 -6.60 -6.63
C ASP A 31 -6.51 -5.07 -6.60
N GLU A 32 -7.67 -4.43 -6.42
CA GLU A 32 -7.76 -2.97 -6.36
C GLU A 32 -6.93 -2.38 -5.20
N GLY A 33 -6.90 -3.05 -4.04
CA GLY A 33 -6.09 -2.59 -2.92
C GLY A 33 -4.61 -2.83 -3.07
N ARG A 34 -4.22 -3.91 -3.75
CA ARG A 34 -2.83 -4.09 -4.17
C ARG A 34 -2.39 -2.96 -5.10
N GLU A 35 -3.21 -2.65 -6.09
CA GLU A 35 -2.93 -1.55 -7.01
C GLU A 35 -2.84 -0.20 -6.29
N TYR A 36 -3.72 0.04 -5.32
CA TYR A 36 -3.74 1.27 -4.54
C TYR A 36 -2.37 1.59 -3.94
N LEU A 37 -1.70 0.62 -3.31
CA LEU A 37 -0.39 0.85 -2.65
C LEU A 37 0.71 1.31 -3.64
N VAL A 38 0.64 0.87 -4.89
CA VAL A 38 1.58 1.29 -5.94
C VAL A 38 1.20 2.66 -6.52
N ARG A 39 -0.10 2.95 -6.63
CA ARG A 39 -0.66 4.12 -7.33
C ARG A 39 -0.81 5.36 -6.45
N VAL A 40 -0.66 5.24 -5.13
CA VAL A 40 -0.51 6.40 -4.23
C VAL A 40 0.59 7.32 -4.79
N PRO A 41 0.36 8.63 -4.98
CA PRO A 41 1.29 9.56 -5.61
C PRO A 41 2.72 9.45 -5.12
N GLY A 42 2.93 9.37 -3.79
CA GLY A 42 4.27 9.22 -3.21
C GLY A 42 5.02 7.97 -3.69
N SER A 43 4.31 6.85 -3.90
CA SER A 43 4.86 5.62 -4.49
C SER A 43 5.04 5.77 -6.00
N ALA A 44 3.97 6.16 -6.70
CA ALA A 44 3.92 6.20 -8.16
C ALA A 44 4.97 7.15 -8.76
N THR A 45 5.16 8.32 -8.16
CA THR A 45 6.10 9.36 -8.62
C THR A 45 7.47 9.27 -7.94
N SER A 46 7.75 8.19 -7.19
CA SER A 46 9.03 7.99 -6.52
C SER A 46 10.20 7.96 -7.51
N ALA A 47 11.35 8.52 -7.14
CA ALA A 47 12.57 8.43 -7.94
C ALA A 47 13.20 7.02 -7.97
N LEU A 48 12.64 6.05 -7.22
CA LEU A 48 13.09 4.67 -7.24
C LEU A 48 12.77 3.99 -8.57
N SER A 49 13.66 3.09 -9.00
CA SER A 49 13.35 2.15 -10.08
C SER A 49 12.24 1.19 -9.66
N ASP A 50 11.54 0.60 -10.62
CA ASP A 50 10.41 -0.29 -10.35
C ASP A 50 10.79 -1.47 -9.46
N ALA A 51 11.97 -2.05 -9.68
CA ALA A 51 12.51 -3.12 -8.83
C ALA A 51 12.79 -2.67 -7.39
N ARG A 52 13.32 -1.45 -7.20
CA ARG A 52 13.56 -0.90 -5.86
C ARG A 52 12.26 -0.54 -5.16
N LEU A 53 11.29 0.01 -5.88
CA LEU A 53 9.97 0.33 -5.34
C LEU A 53 9.24 -0.96 -4.93
N ALA A 54 9.24 -2.00 -5.78
CA ALA A 54 8.69 -3.32 -5.43
C ALA A 54 9.33 -3.90 -4.15
N ALA A 55 10.67 -3.86 -4.06
CA ALA A 55 11.37 -4.33 -2.86
C ALA A 55 10.98 -3.54 -1.59
N VAL A 56 10.82 -2.23 -1.69
CA VAL A 56 10.39 -1.39 -0.56
C VAL A 56 8.94 -1.69 -0.17
N LEU A 57 8.02 -1.85 -1.13
CA LEU A 57 6.62 -2.21 -0.86
C LEU A 57 6.53 -3.56 -0.15
N ASN A 58 7.24 -4.58 -0.66
CA ASN A 58 7.29 -5.90 -0.06
C ASN A 58 7.85 -5.86 1.37
N TRP A 59 8.97 -5.17 1.58
CA TRP A 59 9.55 -5.00 2.90
C TRP A 59 8.60 -4.27 3.87
N MET A 60 7.95 -3.20 3.40
CA MET A 60 7.01 -2.39 4.20
C MET A 60 5.82 -3.23 4.66
N ILE A 61 5.27 -4.07 3.78
CA ILE A 61 4.19 -5.00 4.14
C ILE A 61 4.67 -5.98 5.21
N THR A 62 5.79 -6.66 4.98
CA THR A 62 6.32 -7.62 5.96
C THR A 62 6.67 -6.96 7.30
N ALA A 63 7.14 -5.72 7.29
CA ALA A 63 7.55 -5.00 8.49
C ALA A 63 6.37 -4.42 9.30
N PHE A 64 5.28 -4.02 8.64
CA PHE A 64 4.23 -3.22 9.25
C PHE A 64 2.84 -3.83 9.18
N ALA A 65 2.59 -4.88 8.40
CA ALA A 65 1.23 -5.41 8.27
C ALA A 65 0.73 -6.09 9.55
N GLY A 66 1.62 -6.68 10.36
CA GLY A 66 1.21 -7.38 11.58
C GLY A 66 0.09 -8.40 11.30
N ASP A 67 -0.93 -8.43 12.17
CA ASP A 67 -2.08 -9.33 12.04
C ASP A 67 -3.03 -8.98 10.88
N SER A 68 -2.81 -7.85 10.19
CA SER A 68 -3.61 -7.49 9.01
C SER A 68 -3.18 -8.20 7.73
N LEU A 69 -2.07 -8.95 7.74
CA LEU A 69 -1.60 -9.72 6.60
C LEU A 69 -2.20 -11.14 6.62
N GLU A 70 -2.95 -11.46 5.59
CA GLU A 70 -3.32 -12.86 5.30
C GLU A 70 -2.16 -13.53 4.54
N GLU A 71 -1.63 -14.62 5.09
CA GLU A 71 -0.57 -15.39 4.44
C GLU A 71 -1.16 -16.47 3.49
N PRO A 72 -0.50 -16.76 2.35
CA PRO A 72 0.82 -16.26 1.94
C PRO A 72 0.78 -14.90 1.22
N LEU A 73 1.77 -14.04 1.52
CA LEU A 73 2.00 -12.80 0.77
C LEU A 73 2.44 -13.11 -0.66
N GLU A 74 1.64 -12.66 -1.64
CA GLU A 74 2.10 -12.55 -3.02
C GLU A 74 2.97 -11.28 -3.20
N PRO A 75 4.28 -11.39 -3.44
CA PRO A 75 5.16 -10.22 -3.50
C PRO A 75 4.94 -9.41 -4.78
N TYR A 76 5.02 -8.09 -4.67
CA TYR A 76 5.04 -7.21 -5.84
C TYR A 76 6.24 -7.51 -6.73
N THR A 77 6.00 -7.50 -8.03
CA THR A 77 7.06 -7.61 -9.04
C THR A 77 7.44 -6.26 -9.62
N ALA A 78 8.66 -6.14 -10.16
CA ALA A 78 9.08 -4.91 -10.85
C ALA A 78 8.17 -4.59 -12.06
N ALA A 79 7.73 -5.60 -12.80
CA ALA A 79 6.88 -5.42 -13.98
C ALA A 79 5.48 -4.90 -13.59
N GLU A 80 4.88 -5.48 -12.54
CA GLU A 80 3.62 -5.04 -11.97
C GLU A 80 3.70 -3.58 -11.50
N VAL A 81 4.73 -3.26 -10.72
CA VAL A 81 4.96 -1.90 -10.22
C VAL A 81 5.14 -0.91 -11.36
N GLY A 82 5.98 -1.25 -12.35
CA GLY A 82 6.27 -0.41 -13.51
C GLY A 82 5.03 -0.11 -14.35
N ARG A 83 4.09 -1.04 -14.46
CA ARG A 83 2.81 -0.85 -15.14
C ARG A 83 1.88 0.06 -14.34
N LEU A 84 1.67 -0.25 -13.06
CA LEU A 84 0.68 0.42 -12.21
C LEU A 84 1.06 1.87 -11.90
N ARG A 85 2.35 2.14 -11.68
CA ARG A 85 2.84 3.49 -11.33
C ARG A 85 2.63 4.54 -12.42
N GLN A 86 2.33 4.12 -13.65
CA GLN A 86 1.99 5.04 -14.75
C GLN A 86 0.59 5.67 -14.60
N GLN A 87 -0.20 5.20 -13.63
CA GLN A 87 -1.57 5.65 -13.39
C GLN A 87 -1.76 6.13 -11.94
N PRO A 88 -1.08 7.23 -11.55
CA PRO A 88 -1.18 7.77 -10.19
C PRO A 88 -2.63 8.17 -9.86
N LEU A 89 -3.02 7.97 -8.61
CA LEU A 89 -4.32 8.39 -8.09
C LEU A 89 -4.34 9.90 -7.80
N ASN A 90 -5.45 10.57 -8.12
CA ASN A 90 -5.63 11.98 -7.79
C ASN A 90 -6.28 12.15 -6.40
N GLU A 91 -7.50 11.63 -6.24
CA GLU A 91 -8.29 11.77 -5.01
C GLU A 91 -8.01 10.61 -4.03
N VAL A 92 -6.75 10.48 -3.62
CA VAL A 92 -6.22 9.32 -2.87
C VAL A 92 -7.06 9.01 -1.63
N ASP A 93 -7.47 10.02 -0.89
CA ASP A 93 -8.27 9.85 0.34
C ASP A 93 -9.66 9.28 0.05
N HIS A 94 -10.32 9.77 -1.00
CA HIS A 94 -11.62 9.24 -1.44
C HIS A 94 -11.51 7.81 -1.94
N HIS A 95 -10.48 7.51 -2.74
CA HIS A 95 -10.19 6.15 -3.19
C HIS A 95 -9.93 5.20 -2.02
N ARG A 96 -9.10 5.61 -1.05
CA ARG A 96 -8.80 4.83 0.16
C ARG A 96 -10.06 4.56 0.97
N ALA A 97 -10.88 5.58 1.19
CA ALA A 97 -12.11 5.46 1.97
C ALA A 97 -13.09 4.46 1.33
N ARG A 98 -13.30 4.54 0.01
CA ARG A 98 -14.16 3.59 -0.72
C ARG A 98 -13.60 2.17 -0.61
N LEU A 99 -12.31 2.01 -0.87
CA LEU A 99 -11.67 0.70 -0.86
C LEU A 99 -11.78 0.02 0.51
N LEU A 100 -11.57 0.76 1.60
CA LEU A 100 -11.75 0.21 2.96
C LEU A 100 -13.20 -0.17 3.25
N GLN A 101 -14.18 0.57 2.74
CA GLN A 101 -15.59 0.20 2.85
C GLN A 101 -15.91 -1.09 2.09
N ASP A 102 -15.36 -1.24 0.88
CA ASP A 102 -15.55 -2.43 0.05
C ASP A 102 -14.90 -3.67 0.69
N LEU A 103 -13.67 -3.53 1.20
CA LEU A 103 -12.96 -4.58 1.95
C LEU A 103 -13.72 -4.99 3.22
N ALA A 104 -14.18 -4.04 4.02
CA ALA A 104 -14.96 -4.34 5.23
C ALA A 104 -16.29 -5.06 4.91
N ARG A 105 -16.91 -4.78 3.75
CA ARG A 105 -18.11 -5.50 3.30
C ARG A 105 -17.81 -6.91 2.82
N ALA A 106 -16.63 -7.15 2.25
CA ALA A 106 -16.20 -8.47 1.83
C ALA A 106 -15.93 -9.38 3.02
N THR A 107 -15.24 -8.88 4.05
CA THR A 107 -14.92 -9.64 5.28
C THR A 107 -16.17 -9.98 6.12
N ASN A 108 -17.23 -9.16 6.07
CA ASN A 108 -18.48 -9.40 6.82
C ASN A 108 -19.46 -10.38 6.15
N ARG A 109 -19.08 -11.00 5.03
CA ARG A 109 -19.93 -11.95 4.28
C ARG A 109 -19.62 -13.42 4.57
N GLU A 110 -18.78 -13.68 5.56
CA GLU A 110 -18.37 -15.01 6.04
C GLU A 110 -18.98 -15.30 7.42
#